data_AF-K2FZK4-F1
#
_entry.id   AF-K2FZK4-F1
#
_cell.length_a   1.000
_cell.length_b   1.000
_cell.length_c   1.000
_cell.angle_alpha   90.00
_cell.angle_beta   90.00
_cell.angle_gamma   90.00
#
_symmetry.space_group_name_H-M   'P 1'
#
loop_
_entity.id
_entity.type
_entity.pdbx_description
1 polymer ?
#
loop_
_entity_poly.entity_id
_entity_poly.type
_entity_poly.pdbx_seq_one_letter_code
_entity_poly.pdbx_strand_id
1 'polypeptide(L)' 'MFHLIKLVIFIVGLATVAYFILPRFGYEINMDYFTESKESCQERLNACTKNLVEQGTKNVSCNFNCVDPKLIIKKK' A
#
# COMPACT_ATOMS: atom_id res chain seq x y z
N MET A 1 -9.47 9.86 19.73
CA MET A 1 -8.08 9.35 19.75
C MET A 1 -8.00 7.85 20.08
N PHE A 2 -8.73 7.34 21.08
CA PHE A 2 -8.72 5.91 21.47
C PHE A 2 -9.10 4.92 20.34
N HIS A 3 -10.00 5.33 19.44
CA HIS A 3 -10.45 4.50 18.31
C HIS A 3 -9.35 4.25 17.27
N LEU A 4 -8.48 5.23 17.02
CA LEU A 4 -7.38 5.08 16.05
C LEU A 4 -6.32 4.11 16.57
N ILE A 5 -5.96 4.23 17.86
CA ILE A 5 -4.99 3.32 18.49
C ILE A 5 -5.52 1.88 18.47
N LYS A 6 -6.78 1.67 18.81
CA LYS A 6 -7.43 0.36 18.75
C LYS A 6 -7.41 -0.22 17.33
N LEU A 7 -7.66 0.62 16.32
CA LEU A 7 -7.67 0.22 14.92
C LEU A 7 -6.25 -0.17 14.44
N VAL A 8 -5.22 0.59 14.81
CA VAL A 8 -3.83 0.26 14.49
C VAL A 8 -3.43 -1.07 15.12
N ILE A 9 -3.73 -1.29 16.40
CA ILE A 9 -3.44 -2.57 17.07
C ILE A 9 -4.14 -3.73 16.36
N PHE A 10 -5.39 -3.55 15.95
CA PHE A 10 -6.15 -4.56 15.22
C PHE A 10 -5.53 -4.88 13.85
N ILE A 11 -5.14 -3.86 13.08
CA ILE A 11 -4.46 -4.05 11.79
C ILE A 11 -3.13 -4.77 11.97
N VAL A 12 -2.33 -4.39 12.96
CA VAL A 12 -1.05 -5.06 13.24
C VAL A 12 -1.28 -6.53 13.59
N GLY A 13 -2.29 -6.85 14.40
CA GLY A 13 -2.66 -8.22 14.72
C GLY A 13 -3.10 -9.03 13.49
N LEU A 14 -3.89 -8.46 12.59
CA LEU A 14 -4.26 -9.13 11.35
C LEU A 14 -3.06 -9.34 10.42
N ALA A 15 -2.18 -8.35 10.31
CA ALA A 15 -0.99 -8.43 9.48
C ALA A 15 -0.03 -9.53 9.94
N THR A 16 0.17 -9.69 11.27
CA THR A 16 1.01 -10.76 11.80
C THR A 16 0.41 -12.13 11.54
N VAL A 17 -0.90 -12.31 11.75
CA VAL A 17 -1.58 -13.58 11.43
C VAL A 17 -1.45 -13.91 9.94
N ALA A 18 -1.70 -12.94 9.05
CA ALA A 18 -1.54 -13.14 7.61
C ALA A 18 -0.11 -13.53 7.22
N TYR A 19 0.90 -12.89 7.83
CA TYR A 19 2.32 -13.18 7.58
C TYR A 19 2.69 -14.63 7.89
N PHE A 20 2.13 -15.23 8.95
CA PHE A 20 2.39 -16.64 9.28
C PHE A 20 1.52 -17.62 8.48
N ILE A 21 0.30 -17.23 8.12
CA ILE A 21 -0.63 -18.09 7.39
C ILE A 21 -0.28 -18.18 5.90
N LEU A 22 0.06 -17.07 5.24
CA LEU A 22 0.34 -17.04 3.80
C LEU A 22 1.40 -18.06 3.36
N PRO A 23 2.57 -18.19 4.04
CA PRO A 23 3.56 -19.22 3.72
C PRO A 23 3.03 -20.65 3.89
N ARG A 24 2.16 -20.89 4.88
CA ARG A 24 1.57 -22.22 5.13
C ARG A 24 0.69 -22.68 3.97
N PHE A 25 0.04 -21.73 3.28
CA PHE A 25 -0.77 -21.96 2.07
C PHE A 25 0.05 -21.91 0.77
N GLY A 26 1.38 -21.78 0.86
CA GLY A 26 2.26 -21.70 -0.31
C GLY A 26 2.19 -20.34 -1.00
N TYR A 27 1.93 -19.26 -0.26
CA TYR A 27 2.06 -17.90 -0.77
C TYR A 27 3.29 -17.22 -0.15
N GLU A 28 4.08 -16.57 -0.98
CA GLU A 28 5.24 -15.76 -0.60
C GLU A 28 4.94 -14.28 -0.83
N ILE A 29 5.42 -13.44 0.08
CA ILE A 29 5.29 -11.99 -0.03
C ILE A 29 6.44 -11.49 -0.89
N ASN A 30 6.13 -10.89 -2.03
CA ASN A 30 7.10 -10.27 -2.92
C ASN A 30 7.53 -8.91 -2.36
N MET A 31 8.52 -8.92 -1.48
CA MET A 31 9.06 -7.73 -0.82
C MET A 31 9.73 -6.78 -1.81
N ASP A 32 10.29 -7.31 -2.91
CA ASP A 32 10.92 -6.50 -3.97
C ASP A 32 9.86 -5.66 -4.70
N TYR A 33 8.77 -6.30 -5.16
CA TYR A 33 7.65 -5.59 -5.78
C TYR A 33 7.04 -4.56 -4.83
N PHE A 34 6.88 -4.90 -3.55
CA PHE A 34 6.34 -3.96 -2.56
C PHE A 34 7.24 -2.73 -2.39
N THR A 35 8.56 -2.93 -2.35
CA THR A 35 9.53 -1.83 -2.20
C THR A 35 9.57 -0.95 -3.44
N GLU A 36 9.65 -1.54 -4.62
CA GLU A 36 9.65 -0.82 -5.90
C GLU A 36 8.33 -0.06 -6.14
N SER A 37 7.20 -0.73 -5.90
CA SER A 37 5.87 -0.10 -6.05
C SER A 37 5.66 1.04 -5.06
N LYS A 38 6.23 0.94 -3.84
CA LYS A 38 6.18 2.02 -2.86
C LYS A 38 6.95 3.25 -3.35
N GLU A 39 8.15 3.06 -3.88
CA GLU A 39 8.97 4.16 -4.41
C GLU A 39 8.29 4.83 -5.61
N SER A 40 7.86 4.03 -6.59
CA SER A 40 7.14 4.54 -7.77
C SER A 40 5.82 5.23 -7.39
N CYS A 41 5.09 4.71 -6.40
CA CYS A 41 3.88 5.35 -5.89
C CYS A 41 4.18 6.69 -5.23
N GLN A 42 5.23 6.75 -4.41
CA GLN A 42 5.62 7.97 -3.72
C GLN A 42 5.97 9.07 -4.72
N GLU A 43 6.66 8.74 -5.80
CA GLU A 43 6.94 9.68 -6.88
C GLU A 43 5.66 10.19 -7.56
N ARG A 44 4.73 9.29 -7.91
CA ARG A 44 3.44 9.65 -8.51
C ARG A 44 2.60 10.53 -7.58
N LEU A 45 2.60 10.24 -6.28
CA LEU A 45 1.92 11.04 -5.26
C LEU A 45 2.54 12.41 -5.10
N ASN A 46 3.88 12.50 -5.09
CA ASN A 46 4.58 13.79 -5.04
C ASN A 46 4.29 14.63 -6.28
N ALA A 47 4.32 14.02 -7.47
CA ALA A 47 3.97 14.69 -8.73
C ALA A 47 2.50 15.13 -8.76
N CYS A 48 1.58 14.28 -8.30
CA CYS A 48 0.17 14.59 -8.11
C CYS A 48 -0.03 15.78 -7.17
N THR A 49 0.65 15.77 -6.02
CA THR A 49 0.56 16.83 -5.01
C THR A 49 1.07 18.16 -5.56
N LYS A 50 2.19 18.13 -6.30
CA LYS A 50 2.73 19.31 -6.97
C LYS A 50 1.74 19.88 -7.99
N ASN A 51 1.16 19.02 -8.84
CA ASN A 51 0.14 19.44 -9.81
C ASN A 51 -1.15 19.96 -9.13
N LEU A 52 -1.55 19.38 -7.99
CA LEU A 52 -2.67 19.88 -7.19
C LEU A 52 -2.43 21.28 -6.64
N VAL A 53 -1.20 21.56 -6.18
CA VAL A 53 -0.80 22.87 -5.68
C VAL A 53 -0.74 23.90 -6.82
N GLU A 54 -0.23 23.50 -7.98
CA GLU A 54 -0.06 24.41 -9.13
C GLU A 54 -1.36 24.65 -9.91
N GLN A 55 -2.19 23.63 -10.12
CA GLN A 55 -3.40 23.71 -10.97
C GLN A 55 -4.71 23.83 -10.17
N GLY A 56 -4.65 23.67 -8.85
CA GLY A 56 -5.81 23.66 -7.96
C GLY A 56 -6.64 22.37 -8.06
N THR A 57 -7.47 22.12 -7.05
CA THR A 57 -8.27 20.89 -6.87
C THR A 57 -9.31 20.60 -7.96
N LYS A 58 -9.50 21.50 -8.94
CA LYS A 58 -10.61 21.42 -9.90
C LYS A 58 -10.34 20.51 -11.12
N ASN A 59 -9.10 20.13 -11.41
CA ASN A 59 -8.76 19.38 -12.63
C ASN A 59 -7.77 18.21 -12.46
N VAL A 60 -7.42 17.83 -11.24
CA VAL A 60 -6.43 16.77 -11.02
C VAL A 60 -7.11 15.42 -10.77
N SER A 61 -6.93 14.47 -11.69
CA SER A 61 -7.21 13.06 -11.47
C SER A 61 -5.96 12.35 -10.95
N CYS A 62 -5.77 12.31 -9.63
CA CYS A 62 -4.74 11.46 -9.05
C CYS A 62 -5.23 10.03 -8.96
N ASN A 63 -4.56 9.13 -9.66
CA ASN A 63 -4.81 7.71 -9.53
C ASN A 63 -3.99 7.16 -8.36
N PHE A 64 -4.68 6.79 -7.29
CA PHE A 64 -4.09 6.23 -6.06
C PHE A 64 -3.88 4.71 -6.12
N ASN A 65 -4.17 4.07 -7.26
CA ASN A 65 -3.89 2.65 -7.47
C ASN A 65 -2.39 2.44 -7.72
N CYS A 66 -1.66 2.37 -6.62
CA CYS A 66 -0.21 2.26 -6.60
C CYS A 66 0.32 0.82 -6.50
N VAL A 67 -0.52 -0.11 -6.04
CA VAL A 67 -0.11 -1.48 -5.74
C VAL A 67 -1.15 -2.45 -6.28
N ASP A 68 -0.69 -3.53 -6.89
CA ASP A 68 -1.53 -4.68 -7.23
C ASP A 68 -1.38 -5.76 -6.15
N PRO A 69 -2.44 -6.07 -5.38
CA PRO A 69 -2.41 -7.11 -4.36
C PRO A 69 -1.95 -8.48 -4.88
N LYS A 70 -2.21 -8.80 -6.15
CA LYS A 70 -1.81 -10.07 -6.78
C LYS A 70 -0.31 -10.17 -7.03
N LEU A 71 0.37 -9.04 -7.15
CA LEU A 71 1.82 -8.99 -7.32
C LEU A 71 2.56 -8.97 -5.98
N ILE A 72 1.91 -8.48 -4.92
CA ILE A 72 2.41 -8.55 -3.53
C ILE A 72 2.40 -9.99 -3.02
N ILE A 73 1.33 -10.74 -3.27
CA ILE A 73 1.18 -12.12 -2.79
C ILE A 73 1.35 -13.05 -3.97
N LYS A 74 2.53 -13.67 -4.08
CA LYS A 74 2.83 -14.63 -5.15
C LYS A 74 2.63 -16.04 -4.62
N LYS A 75 1.97 -16.91 -5.39
CA LYS A 75 1.95 -18.34 -5.07
C LYS A 75 3.33 -18.94 -5.37
N LYS A 76 3.88 -19.67 -4.42
CA LYS A 76 5.11 -20.45 -4.52
C LYS A 76 4.97 -21.56 -5.57
#